data_AF-A0A348N126-F1
#
_entry.id   AF-A0A348N126-F1
#
_cell.length_a   1.000
_cell.length_b   1.000
_cell.length_c   1.000
_cell.angle_alpha   90.00
_cell.angle_beta   90.00
_cell.angle_gamma   90.00
#
_symmetry.space_group_name_H-M   'P 1'
#
loop_
_entity.id
_entity.type
_entity.pdbx_description
1 polymer ?
#
loop_
_entity_poly.entity_id
_entity_poly.type
_entity_poly.pdbx_seq_one_letter_code
_entity_poly.pdbx_strand_id
1 'polypeptide(L)'
;QLRCPIYTTPFTAEVLQRKLRAVQLIDKVPIIIVDDKEIQRIGVFNVEWIPLTHSIPEAYGILITTPAATVFHTADWKLDPEPVVGLPYQPHHYQQIGRRRIDAMICDSTNAMQVGWSASEGSLQAGLLQYIAEATGRVVVTCFGSNLARLKTLADIAHQTGRHIGILGRAMNNMLQVAKACRLWPEETTIVDSAHLGYLPPETLLLIVTGSQGEARSALSRLSLMQYHDIALAPGDTVIFSAKAIPGNETDIEQLINRLTALSIRVITDENSDKTLHASGHPAQQELQTMYQWVQPRCAIPVHGEAAHIYQHAKLAKAAGIPHQLVGENGDVFFIAPAIGIKRKAVPVGRLGRDDKGLITVG
;
A
#
# COMPACT_ATOMS: atom_id res chain seq x y z
N GLN A 1 0.32 22.20 -14.65
CA GLN A 1 1.62 22.93 -14.75
C GLN A 1 2.66 22.17 -15.57
N LEU A 2 2.81 20.84 -15.46
CA LEU A 2 3.85 20.10 -16.20
C LEU A 2 3.49 19.71 -17.66
N ARG A 3 2.19 19.58 -17.98
CA ARG A 3 1.67 19.26 -19.35
C ARG A 3 2.38 18.07 -20.03
N CYS A 4 2.81 17.10 -19.24
CA CYS A 4 3.50 15.90 -19.72
C CYS A 4 2.54 14.70 -19.76
N PRO A 5 2.81 13.70 -20.63
CA PRO A 5 2.11 12.43 -20.56
C PRO A 5 2.41 11.69 -19.25
N ILE A 6 1.46 10.89 -18.80
CA ILE A 6 1.60 9.99 -17.65
C ILE A 6 1.62 8.55 -18.16
N TYR A 7 2.74 7.87 -17.94
CA TYR A 7 2.90 6.44 -18.26
C TYR A 7 2.50 5.62 -17.04
N THR A 8 1.58 4.68 -17.21
CA THR A 8 1.08 3.89 -16.10
C THR A 8 0.39 2.61 -16.56
N THR A 9 0.22 1.65 -15.68
CA THR A 9 -0.42 0.37 -15.99
C THR A 9 -1.94 0.50 -16.05
N PRO A 10 -2.68 -0.48 -16.62
CA PRO A 10 -4.14 -0.42 -16.74
C PRO A 10 -4.87 -0.12 -15.42
N PHE A 11 -4.48 -0.79 -14.33
CA PHE A 11 -5.10 -0.58 -13.02
C PHE A 11 -4.88 0.83 -12.49
N THR A 12 -3.63 1.31 -12.55
CA THR A 12 -3.30 2.66 -12.07
C THR A 12 -3.94 3.73 -12.96
N ALA A 13 -4.07 3.48 -14.27
CA ALA A 13 -4.79 4.35 -15.18
C ALA A 13 -6.26 4.50 -14.76
N GLU A 14 -6.96 3.41 -14.43
CA GLU A 14 -8.35 3.49 -13.97
C GLU A 14 -8.51 4.30 -12.67
N VAL A 15 -7.59 4.11 -11.70
CA VAL A 15 -7.54 4.94 -10.49
C VAL A 15 -7.35 6.41 -10.85
N LEU A 16 -6.38 6.71 -11.72
CA LEU A 16 -6.03 8.06 -12.14
C LEU A 16 -7.18 8.73 -12.90
N GLN A 17 -7.80 8.04 -13.85
CA GLN A 17 -8.91 8.56 -14.65
C GLN A 17 -10.09 8.97 -13.77
N ARG A 18 -10.45 8.15 -12.75
CA ARG A 18 -11.48 8.50 -11.78
C ARG A 18 -11.15 9.77 -11.00
N LYS A 19 -9.89 9.90 -10.54
CA LYS A 19 -9.41 11.12 -9.86
C LYS A 19 -9.46 12.34 -10.78
N LEU A 20 -9.05 12.20 -12.04
CA LEU A 20 -9.09 13.27 -13.03
C LEU A 20 -10.50 13.70 -13.41
N ARG A 21 -11.46 12.76 -13.53
CA ARG A 21 -12.88 13.07 -13.75
C ARG A 21 -13.45 13.89 -12.59
N ALA A 22 -13.13 13.52 -11.34
CA ALA A 22 -13.59 14.24 -10.15
C ALA A 22 -13.12 15.71 -10.09
N VAL A 23 -12.02 16.06 -10.79
CA VAL A 23 -11.50 17.42 -10.89
C VAL A 23 -11.59 18.02 -12.30
N GLN A 24 -12.35 17.39 -13.21
CA GLN A 24 -12.58 17.86 -14.59
C GLN A 24 -11.29 18.07 -15.42
N LEU A 25 -10.31 17.16 -15.26
CA LEU A 25 -9.02 17.20 -15.97
C LEU A 25 -8.77 16.00 -16.89
N ILE A 26 -9.73 15.09 -17.03
CA ILE A 26 -9.55 13.83 -17.78
C ILE A 26 -9.08 14.06 -19.22
N ASP A 27 -9.66 15.04 -19.93
CA ASP A 27 -9.32 15.32 -21.34
C ASP A 27 -8.04 16.17 -21.50
N LYS A 28 -7.40 16.56 -20.40
CA LYS A 28 -6.24 17.47 -20.40
C LYS A 28 -4.92 16.76 -20.08
N VAL A 29 -4.97 15.51 -19.65
CA VAL A 29 -3.80 14.77 -19.18
C VAL A 29 -3.65 13.53 -20.06
N PRO A 30 -2.65 13.49 -20.96
CA PRO A 30 -2.40 12.30 -21.77
C PRO A 30 -1.98 11.15 -20.86
N ILE A 31 -2.73 10.04 -20.89
CA ILE A 31 -2.40 8.81 -20.17
C ILE A 31 -1.96 7.77 -21.20
N ILE A 32 -0.76 7.24 -21.03
CA ILE A 32 -0.18 6.18 -21.86
C ILE A 32 -0.17 4.91 -21.02
N ILE A 33 -0.88 3.90 -21.50
CA ILE A 33 -0.91 2.58 -20.85
C ILE A 33 0.38 1.85 -21.21
N VAL A 34 1.01 1.25 -20.21
CA VAL A 34 2.17 0.36 -20.37
C VAL A 34 1.88 -0.99 -19.74
N ASP A 35 2.36 -2.05 -20.40
CA ASP A 35 2.21 -3.44 -19.98
C ASP A 35 3.44 -3.97 -19.23
N ASP A 36 3.35 -5.21 -18.74
CA ASP A 36 4.43 -5.90 -18.04
C ASP A 36 5.70 -5.99 -18.91
N LYS A 37 6.85 -5.63 -18.34
CA LYS A 37 8.17 -5.64 -18.99
C LYS A 37 8.26 -4.77 -20.26
N GLU A 38 7.31 -3.87 -20.47
CA GLU A 38 7.36 -2.94 -21.58
C GLU A 38 8.53 -1.96 -21.40
N ILE A 39 9.17 -1.60 -22.52
CA ILE A 39 10.26 -0.61 -22.56
C ILE A 39 9.78 0.60 -23.34
N GLN A 40 9.76 1.76 -22.68
CA GLN A 40 9.44 3.05 -23.30
C GLN A 40 10.68 3.91 -23.43
N ARG A 41 10.87 4.48 -24.63
CA ARG A 41 11.93 5.46 -24.87
C ARG A 41 11.38 6.87 -24.67
N ILE A 42 11.81 7.53 -23.59
CA ILE A 42 11.42 8.89 -23.23
C ILE A 42 12.66 9.77 -23.38
N GLY A 43 12.85 10.36 -24.56
CA GLY A 43 14.06 11.12 -24.87
C GLY A 43 15.33 10.27 -24.81
N VAL A 44 16.21 10.57 -23.85
CA VAL A 44 17.48 9.84 -23.59
C VAL A 44 17.31 8.66 -22.62
N PHE A 45 16.12 8.49 -22.05
CA PHE A 45 15.81 7.45 -21.08
C PHE A 45 15.17 6.26 -21.80
N ASN A 46 15.69 5.06 -21.57
CA ASN A 46 14.94 3.82 -21.78
C ASN A 46 14.41 3.38 -20.42
N VAL A 47 13.09 3.31 -20.28
CA VAL A 47 12.40 2.98 -19.02
C VAL A 47 11.71 1.64 -19.20
N GLU A 48 12.09 0.65 -18.39
CA GLU A 48 11.50 -0.69 -18.37
C GLU A 48 10.73 -0.91 -17.06
N TRP A 49 9.50 -1.40 -17.15
CA TRP A 49 8.66 -1.70 -15.99
C TRP A 49 8.98 -3.09 -15.46
N ILE A 50 9.35 -3.16 -14.18
CA ILE A 50 9.74 -4.40 -13.49
C ILE A 50 8.64 -4.80 -12.51
N PRO A 51 7.96 -5.95 -12.69
CA PRO A 51 6.86 -6.35 -11.82
C PRO A 51 7.34 -6.67 -10.41
N LEU A 52 6.58 -6.22 -9.42
CA LEU A 52 6.85 -6.41 -7.99
C LEU A 52 5.59 -6.90 -7.27
N THR A 53 5.77 -7.50 -6.10
CA THR A 53 4.67 -7.78 -5.17
C THR A 53 4.52 -6.63 -4.17
N HIS A 54 3.28 -6.20 -3.93
CA HIS A 54 2.92 -5.19 -2.95
C HIS A 54 1.45 -5.40 -2.48
N SER A 55 0.92 -4.49 -1.66
CA SER A 55 -0.46 -4.53 -1.17
C SER A 55 -1.53 -4.12 -2.20
N ILE A 56 -1.11 -3.78 -3.43
CA ILE A 56 -1.96 -3.35 -4.55
C ILE A 56 -1.56 -4.12 -5.82
N PRO A 57 -2.51 -4.41 -6.74
CA PRO A 57 -2.17 -4.99 -8.04
C PRO A 57 -1.27 -4.08 -8.86
N GLU A 58 -0.56 -4.68 -9.82
CA GLU A 58 0.26 -3.95 -10.79
C GLU A 58 1.24 -2.97 -10.11
N ALA A 59 1.91 -3.44 -9.05
CA ALA A 59 3.03 -2.73 -8.46
C ALA A 59 4.28 -2.96 -9.33
N TYR A 60 4.92 -1.86 -9.75
CA TYR A 60 6.07 -1.90 -10.63
C TYR A 60 7.19 -1.01 -10.10
N GLY A 61 8.40 -1.57 -10.08
CA GLY A 61 9.62 -0.79 -10.10
C GLY A 61 9.93 -0.38 -11.54
N ILE A 62 10.92 0.49 -11.71
CA ILE A 62 11.38 0.91 -13.03
C ILE A 62 12.89 0.81 -13.14
N LEU A 63 13.35 0.23 -14.24
CA LEU A 63 14.75 0.22 -14.63
C LEU A 63 14.96 1.32 -15.67
N ILE A 64 15.74 2.34 -15.31
CA ILE A 64 16.02 3.51 -16.13
C ILE A 64 17.44 3.40 -16.66
N THR A 65 17.58 3.21 -17.96
CA THR A 65 18.88 3.17 -18.64
C THR A 65 19.09 4.47 -19.43
N THR A 66 20.28 5.06 -19.26
CA THR A 66 20.72 6.26 -19.99
C THR A 66 22.13 6.02 -20.56
N PRO A 67 22.63 6.91 -21.44
CA PRO A 67 24.04 6.83 -21.86
C PRO A 67 25.06 6.96 -20.73
N ALA A 68 24.67 7.53 -19.58
CA ALA A 68 25.57 7.82 -18.47
C ALA A 68 25.52 6.77 -17.33
N ALA A 69 24.34 6.18 -17.08
CA ALA A 69 24.11 5.27 -15.97
C ALA A 69 22.85 4.41 -16.14
N THR A 70 22.80 3.30 -15.41
CA THR A 70 21.62 2.45 -15.23
C THR A 70 21.13 2.49 -13.78
N VAL A 71 19.87 2.86 -13.57
CA VAL A 71 19.26 3.05 -12.25
C VAL A 71 18.05 2.14 -12.09
N PHE A 72 17.99 1.39 -10.99
CA PHE A 72 16.80 0.63 -10.62
C PHE A 72 16.07 1.32 -9.49
N HIS A 73 14.85 1.78 -9.73
CA HIS A 73 13.98 2.33 -8.70
C HIS A 73 12.94 1.28 -8.31
N THR A 74 12.95 0.81 -7.06
CA THR A 74 12.06 -0.27 -6.63
C THR A 74 10.61 0.16 -6.49
N ALA A 75 10.33 1.47 -6.34
CA ALA A 75 9.04 1.90 -5.81
C ALA A 75 8.77 1.18 -4.47
N ASP A 76 7.51 0.88 -4.17
CA ASP A 76 7.09 0.20 -2.94
C ASP A 76 6.90 -1.29 -3.22
N TRP A 77 7.45 -2.15 -2.36
CA TRP A 77 7.53 -3.58 -2.67
C TRP A 77 7.73 -4.46 -1.45
N LYS A 78 7.50 -5.76 -1.60
CA LYS A 78 7.98 -6.82 -0.72
C LYS A 78 8.29 -8.07 -1.54
N LEU A 79 8.85 -9.11 -0.94
CA LEU A 79 8.99 -10.44 -1.56
C LEU A 79 7.88 -11.35 -1.05
N ASP A 80 6.67 -11.22 -1.61
CA ASP A 80 5.54 -12.06 -1.22
C ASP A 80 5.57 -13.42 -1.95
N PRO A 81 5.77 -14.55 -1.24
CA PRO A 81 5.74 -15.87 -1.87
C PRO A 81 4.32 -16.31 -2.26
N GLU A 82 3.29 -15.77 -1.60
CA GLU A 82 1.89 -16.17 -1.76
C GLU A 82 0.96 -14.93 -1.84
N PRO A 83 1.15 -14.05 -2.84
CA PRO A 83 0.32 -12.86 -2.98
C PRO A 83 -1.11 -13.23 -3.38
N VAL A 84 -2.09 -12.52 -2.83
CA VAL A 84 -3.52 -12.68 -3.17
C VAL A 84 -3.89 -11.99 -4.50
N VAL A 85 -3.12 -10.97 -4.89
CA VAL A 85 -3.25 -10.26 -6.16
C VAL A 85 -1.91 -10.21 -6.87
N GLY A 86 -1.93 -10.41 -8.19
CA GLY A 86 -0.71 -10.50 -8.99
C GLY A 86 -0.04 -11.87 -8.91
N LEU A 87 1.21 -11.93 -9.36
CA LEU A 87 2.01 -13.15 -9.37
C LEU A 87 3.04 -13.13 -8.25
N PRO A 88 3.42 -14.30 -7.69
CA PRO A 88 4.54 -14.40 -6.76
C PRO A 88 5.82 -13.80 -7.33
N TYR A 89 6.67 -13.26 -6.46
CA TYR A 89 7.99 -12.80 -6.90
C TYR A 89 8.82 -13.98 -7.42
N GLN A 90 9.71 -13.70 -8.38
CA GLN A 90 10.62 -14.71 -8.92
C GLN A 90 12.06 -14.23 -8.77
N PRO A 91 12.90 -14.88 -7.94
CA PRO A 91 14.29 -14.46 -7.69
C PRO A 91 15.10 -14.20 -8.97
N HIS A 92 14.88 -15.04 -9.99
CA HIS A 92 15.64 -14.98 -11.23
C HIS A 92 15.44 -13.66 -11.99
N HIS A 93 14.27 -13.00 -11.86
CA HIS A 93 14.02 -11.70 -12.48
C HIS A 93 14.98 -10.63 -11.93
N TYR A 94 15.14 -10.57 -10.60
CA TYR A 94 16.02 -9.61 -9.95
C TYR A 94 17.51 -9.92 -10.18
N GLN A 95 17.86 -11.20 -10.20
CA GLN A 95 19.22 -11.64 -10.54
C GLN A 95 19.59 -11.26 -11.98
N GLN A 96 18.64 -11.31 -12.92
CA GLN A 96 18.85 -10.84 -14.30
C GLN A 96 19.07 -9.33 -14.36
N ILE A 97 18.37 -8.55 -13.52
CA ILE A 97 18.62 -7.10 -13.40
C ILE A 97 20.05 -6.85 -12.92
N GLY A 98 20.52 -7.58 -11.90
CA GLY A 98 21.89 -7.45 -11.39
C GLY A 98 22.97 -7.70 -12.46
N ARG A 99 22.73 -8.61 -13.41
CA ARG A 99 23.64 -8.87 -14.55
C ARG A 99 23.81 -7.68 -15.49
N ARG A 100 22.88 -6.70 -15.46
CA ARG A 100 22.92 -5.49 -16.30
C ARG A 100 23.81 -4.38 -15.72
N ARG A 101 24.50 -4.64 -14.59
CA ARG A 101 25.38 -3.70 -13.88
C ARG A 101 24.66 -2.41 -13.49
N ILE A 102 24.00 -2.44 -12.33
CA ILE A 102 23.22 -1.31 -11.82
C ILE A 102 24.13 -0.30 -11.13
N ASP A 103 24.13 0.96 -11.58
CA ASP A 103 24.94 2.03 -10.99
C ASP A 103 24.32 2.55 -9.69
N ALA A 104 23.00 2.67 -9.64
CA ALA A 104 22.28 3.03 -8.42
C ALA A 104 20.97 2.27 -8.28
N MET A 105 20.66 1.88 -7.04
CA MET A 105 19.36 1.36 -6.67
C MET A 105 18.68 2.33 -5.69
N ILE A 106 17.53 2.84 -6.09
CA ILE A 106 16.67 3.71 -5.26
C ILE A 106 15.62 2.82 -4.61
N CYS A 107 15.62 2.71 -3.28
CA CYS A 107 14.95 1.60 -2.59
C CYS A 107 14.08 2.04 -1.40
N ASP A 108 12.89 1.46 -1.30
CA ASP A 108 11.91 1.63 -0.21
C ASP A 108 12.51 1.28 1.16
N SER A 109 12.38 2.19 2.13
CA SER A 109 12.95 2.07 3.48
C SER A 109 11.91 1.85 4.57
N THR A 110 10.61 1.78 4.23
CA THR A 110 9.49 1.86 5.18
C THR A 110 9.66 0.93 6.38
N ASN A 111 10.04 -0.33 6.12
CA ASN A 111 10.23 -1.35 7.15
C ASN A 111 11.71 -1.70 7.39
N ALA A 112 12.67 -0.82 7.06
CA ALA A 112 14.09 -1.07 7.28
C ALA A 112 14.45 -1.32 8.75
N MET A 113 13.62 -0.85 9.69
CA MET A 113 13.79 -1.12 11.12
C MET A 113 13.20 -2.46 11.57
N GLN A 114 12.33 -3.08 10.76
CA GLN A 114 11.69 -4.35 11.09
C GLN A 114 12.63 -5.52 10.79
N VAL A 115 13.04 -6.22 11.85
CA VAL A 115 13.82 -7.45 11.74
C VAL A 115 12.94 -8.57 11.17
N GLY A 116 13.53 -9.45 10.37
CA GLY A 116 12.86 -10.62 9.81
C GLY A 116 12.34 -10.38 8.39
N TRP A 117 11.36 -11.19 8.03
CA TRP A 117 10.63 -11.10 6.77
C TRP A 117 9.28 -10.44 7.02
N SER A 118 8.77 -9.71 6.04
CA SER A 118 7.35 -9.32 6.02
C SER A 118 6.46 -10.55 5.88
N ALA A 119 5.26 -10.49 6.45
CA ALA A 119 4.27 -11.55 6.28
C ALA A 119 3.72 -11.56 4.85
N SER A 120 3.33 -12.73 4.37
CA SER A 120 2.59 -12.86 3.11
C SER A 120 1.14 -12.37 3.29
N GLU A 121 0.55 -11.79 2.25
CA GLU A 121 -0.90 -11.53 2.28
C GLU A 121 -1.71 -12.85 2.34
N GLY A 122 -1.23 -13.92 1.70
CA GLY A 122 -1.87 -15.24 1.73
C GLY A 122 -1.94 -15.84 3.13
N SER A 123 -0.94 -15.60 3.98
CA SER A 123 -0.90 -16.16 5.35
C SER A 123 -1.96 -15.58 6.29
N LEU A 124 -2.57 -14.44 5.94
CA LEU A 124 -3.56 -13.78 6.79
C LEU A 124 -4.93 -14.46 6.77
N GLN A 125 -5.23 -15.21 5.71
CA GLN A 125 -6.56 -15.79 5.50
C GLN A 125 -6.97 -16.69 6.67
N ALA A 126 -6.07 -17.54 7.15
CA ALA A 126 -6.38 -18.49 8.24
C ALA A 126 -6.73 -17.78 9.55
N GLY A 127 -5.96 -16.75 9.93
CA GLY A 127 -6.19 -15.97 11.15
C GLY A 127 -7.49 -15.17 11.09
N LEU A 128 -7.72 -14.48 9.96
CA LEU A 128 -8.96 -13.73 9.72
C LEU A 128 -10.18 -14.66 9.71
N LEU A 129 -10.11 -15.80 9.00
CA LEU A 129 -11.19 -16.77 8.91
C LEU A 129 -11.57 -17.28 10.31
N GLN A 130 -10.59 -17.62 11.14
CA GLN A 130 -10.84 -18.11 12.49
C GLN A 130 -11.65 -17.09 13.30
N TYR A 131 -11.20 -15.83 13.40
CA TYR A 131 -11.90 -14.83 14.19
C TYR A 131 -13.28 -14.47 13.61
N ILE A 132 -13.41 -14.44 12.28
CA ILE A 132 -14.70 -14.15 11.62
C ILE A 132 -15.70 -15.30 11.83
N ALA A 133 -15.23 -16.55 11.82
CA ALA A 133 -16.07 -17.74 12.05
C ALA A 133 -16.49 -17.88 13.52
N GLU A 134 -15.64 -17.50 14.48
CA GLU A 134 -15.93 -17.54 15.92
C GLU A 134 -16.91 -16.45 16.38
N ALA A 135 -17.03 -15.35 15.62
CA ALA A 135 -17.86 -14.22 16.01
C ALA A 135 -19.36 -14.55 15.93
N THR A 136 -20.10 -14.20 16.98
CA THR A 136 -21.56 -14.42 17.04
C THR A 136 -22.38 -13.23 16.58
N GLY A 137 -21.82 -12.02 16.60
CA GLY A 137 -22.45 -10.79 16.10
C GLY A 137 -21.97 -10.40 14.69
N ARG A 138 -22.09 -9.10 14.39
CA ARG A 138 -21.49 -8.53 13.18
C ARG A 138 -19.98 -8.57 13.31
N VAL A 139 -19.30 -8.79 12.18
CA VAL A 139 -17.85 -8.61 12.12
C VAL A 139 -17.53 -7.39 11.29
N VAL A 140 -16.68 -6.53 11.82
CA VAL A 140 -16.16 -5.34 11.16
C VAL A 140 -14.66 -5.52 11.00
N VAL A 141 -14.15 -5.49 9.77
CA VAL A 141 -12.72 -5.54 9.50
C VAL A 141 -12.28 -4.19 8.94
N THR A 142 -11.33 -3.55 9.60
CA THR A 142 -10.76 -2.28 9.13
C THR A 142 -9.41 -2.47 8.47
N CYS A 143 -9.23 -1.88 7.29
CA CYS A 143 -7.98 -1.91 6.53
C CYS A 143 -7.83 -0.66 5.65
N PHE A 144 -6.66 -0.52 5.01
CA PHE A 144 -6.42 0.57 4.07
C PHE A 144 -7.37 0.47 2.86
N GLY A 145 -7.97 1.61 2.47
CA GLY A 145 -8.91 1.65 1.36
C GLY A 145 -8.33 1.27 -0.01
N SER A 146 -7.01 1.18 -0.13
CA SER A 146 -6.29 0.75 -1.33
C SER A 146 -5.90 -0.73 -1.35
N ASN A 147 -6.05 -1.47 -0.24
CA ASN A 147 -5.59 -2.85 -0.14
C ASN A 147 -6.61 -3.82 -0.78
N LEU A 148 -6.51 -4.00 -2.10
CA LEU A 148 -7.39 -4.92 -2.84
C LEU A 148 -7.14 -6.40 -2.47
N ALA A 149 -5.89 -6.76 -2.12
CA ALA A 149 -5.54 -8.11 -1.67
C ALA A 149 -6.41 -8.51 -0.47
N ARG A 150 -6.47 -7.64 0.54
CA ARG A 150 -7.29 -7.85 1.73
C ARG A 150 -8.77 -7.92 1.41
N LEU A 151 -9.24 -7.07 0.49
CA LEU A 151 -10.64 -7.06 0.10
C LEU A 151 -11.06 -8.41 -0.52
N LYS A 152 -10.19 -9.03 -1.33
CA LYS A 152 -10.41 -10.37 -1.88
C LYS A 152 -10.36 -11.46 -0.81
N THR A 153 -9.38 -11.43 0.09
CA THR A 153 -9.31 -12.38 1.23
C THR A 153 -10.60 -12.34 2.06
N LEU A 154 -11.11 -11.14 2.35
CA LEU A 154 -12.35 -10.99 3.10
C LEU A 154 -13.58 -11.43 2.30
N ALA A 155 -13.56 -11.29 0.97
CA ALA A 155 -14.62 -11.83 0.12
C ALA A 155 -14.69 -13.37 0.16
N ASP A 156 -13.53 -14.02 0.08
CA ASP A 156 -13.45 -15.47 0.15
C ASP A 156 -13.89 -15.99 1.53
N ILE A 157 -13.48 -15.30 2.61
CA ILE A 157 -13.91 -15.63 3.97
C ILE A 157 -15.42 -15.44 4.14
N ALA A 158 -16.00 -14.37 3.58
CA ALA A 158 -17.44 -14.15 3.64
C ALA A 158 -18.20 -15.30 3.00
N HIS A 159 -17.74 -15.78 1.84
CA HIS A 159 -18.32 -16.93 1.17
C HIS A 159 -18.22 -18.21 2.03
N GLN A 160 -17.05 -18.48 2.62
CA GLN A 160 -16.83 -19.66 3.47
C GLN A 160 -17.65 -19.64 4.76
N THR A 161 -17.91 -18.46 5.30
CA THR A 161 -18.67 -18.29 6.56
C THR A 161 -20.15 -18.02 6.34
N GLY A 162 -20.62 -17.96 5.09
CA GLY A 162 -22.00 -17.63 4.76
C GLY A 162 -22.40 -16.19 5.12
N ARG A 163 -21.43 -15.28 5.28
CA ARG A 163 -21.67 -13.88 5.62
C ARG A 163 -21.85 -13.01 4.38
N HIS A 164 -22.76 -12.06 4.45
CA HIS A 164 -22.95 -10.99 3.49
C HIS A 164 -21.96 -9.85 3.70
N ILE A 165 -21.35 -9.38 2.61
CA ILE A 165 -20.33 -8.32 2.65
C ILE A 165 -20.97 -6.94 2.50
N GLY A 166 -20.65 -6.03 3.40
CA GLY A 166 -20.90 -4.59 3.24
C GLY A 166 -19.59 -3.80 3.20
N ILE A 167 -19.45 -2.81 2.31
CA ILE A 167 -18.26 -1.95 2.24
C ILE A 167 -18.60 -0.52 2.66
N LEU A 168 -17.95 -0.04 3.72
CA LEU A 168 -18.17 1.30 4.26
C LEU A 168 -16.93 2.17 4.10
N GLY A 169 -16.99 3.09 3.15
CA GLY A 169 -15.95 4.07 2.90
C GLY A 169 -15.77 4.38 1.43
N ARG A 170 -15.74 5.68 1.09
CA ARG A 170 -15.64 6.14 -0.31
C ARG A 170 -14.37 5.64 -1.00
N ALA A 171 -13.25 5.63 -0.31
CA ALA A 171 -11.97 5.18 -0.88
C ALA A 171 -12.01 3.70 -1.27
N MET A 172 -12.53 2.85 -0.39
CA MET A 172 -12.63 1.40 -0.63
C MET A 172 -13.68 1.07 -1.70
N ASN A 173 -14.82 1.77 -1.69
CA ASN A 173 -15.81 1.65 -2.77
C ASN A 173 -15.22 2.05 -4.12
N ASN A 174 -14.45 3.13 -4.20
CA ASN A 174 -13.75 3.50 -5.43
C ASN A 174 -12.78 2.39 -5.87
N MET A 175 -12.03 1.80 -4.93
CA MET A 175 -11.09 0.72 -5.23
C MET A 175 -11.78 -0.54 -5.74
N LEU A 176 -12.91 -0.93 -5.14
CA LEU A 176 -13.75 -2.02 -5.65
C LEU A 176 -14.19 -1.76 -7.10
N GLN A 177 -14.63 -0.55 -7.41
CA GLN A 177 -15.10 -0.22 -8.75
C GLN A 177 -13.96 -0.23 -9.78
N VAL A 178 -12.74 0.13 -9.38
CA VAL A 178 -11.53 -0.05 -10.19
C VAL A 178 -11.26 -1.54 -10.40
N ALA A 179 -11.26 -2.34 -9.33
CA ALA A 179 -11.03 -3.78 -9.41
C ALA A 179 -12.04 -4.49 -10.33
N LYS A 180 -13.33 -4.11 -10.28
CA LYS A 180 -14.36 -4.61 -11.20
C LYS A 180 -14.08 -4.21 -12.65
N ALA A 181 -13.73 -2.94 -12.91
CA ALA A 181 -13.39 -2.47 -14.25
C ALA A 181 -12.17 -3.20 -14.84
N CYS A 182 -11.19 -3.53 -14.00
CA CYS A 182 -9.99 -4.27 -14.38
C CYS A 182 -10.15 -5.80 -14.32
N ARG A 183 -11.36 -6.33 -14.05
CA ARG A 183 -11.65 -7.78 -13.92
C ARG A 183 -10.80 -8.49 -12.85
N LEU A 184 -10.45 -7.77 -11.79
CA LEU A 184 -9.68 -8.29 -10.64
C LEU A 184 -10.58 -8.68 -9.46
N TRP A 185 -11.87 -8.36 -9.54
CA TRP A 185 -12.88 -8.72 -8.53
C TRP A 185 -13.63 -9.99 -8.94
N PRO A 186 -13.85 -10.95 -8.03
CA PRO A 186 -14.63 -12.16 -8.36
C PRO A 186 -16.07 -11.81 -8.74
N GLU A 187 -16.55 -12.31 -9.88
CA GLU A 187 -17.88 -11.98 -10.41
C GLU A 187 -19.02 -12.45 -9.49
N GLU A 188 -18.85 -13.62 -8.86
CA GLU A 188 -19.83 -14.24 -7.96
C GLU A 188 -19.96 -13.52 -6.60
N THR A 189 -19.00 -12.65 -6.25
CA THR A 189 -19.04 -11.94 -4.97
C THR A 189 -20.00 -10.75 -5.04
N THR A 190 -21.18 -10.94 -4.46
CA THR A 190 -22.17 -9.88 -4.27
C THR A 190 -21.86 -9.06 -3.03
N ILE A 191 -21.92 -7.73 -3.18
CA ILE A 191 -21.75 -6.77 -2.07
C ILE A 191 -23.12 -6.16 -1.81
N VAL A 192 -23.53 -6.18 -0.55
CA VAL A 192 -24.78 -5.58 -0.10
C VAL A 192 -24.62 -4.07 -0.08
N ASP A 193 -25.59 -3.37 -0.68
CA ASP A 193 -25.67 -1.91 -0.63
C ASP A 193 -25.74 -1.43 0.83
N SER A 194 -25.06 -0.33 1.16
CA SER A 194 -25.01 0.16 2.54
C SER A 194 -26.40 0.43 3.12
N ALA A 195 -27.32 0.91 2.28
CA ALA A 195 -28.70 1.20 2.67
C ALA A 195 -29.47 -0.05 3.10
N HIS A 196 -29.03 -1.26 2.71
CA HIS A 196 -29.71 -2.52 3.03
C HIS A 196 -29.09 -3.26 4.22
N LEU A 197 -27.90 -2.86 4.68
CA LEU A 197 -27.16 -3.59 5.72
C LEU A 197 -27.92 -3.67 7.05
N GLY A 198 -28.67 -2.62 7.40
CA GLY A 198 -29.45 -2.57 8.64
C GLY A 198 -30.60 -3.57 8.73
N TYR A 199 -31.01 -4.17 7.61
CA TYR A 199 -32.14 -5.13 7.56
C TYR A 199 -31.71 -6.59 7.66
N LEU A 200 -30.40 -6.88 7.59
CA LEU A 200 -29.88 -8.24 7.66
C LEU A 200 -29.60 -8.66 9.11
N PRO A 201 -29.74 -9.95 9.45
CA PRO A 201 -29.37 -10.45 10.78
C PRO A 201 -27.90 -10.14 11.11
N PRO A 202 -27.59 -9.61 12.31
CA PRO A 202 -26.23 -9.20 12.68
C PRO A 202 -25.13 -10.25 12.40
N GLU A 203 -25.40 -11.50 12.78
CA GLU A 203 -24.52 -12.66 12.64
C GLU A 203 -24.20 -13.03 11.19
N THR A 204 -24.99 -12.54 10.24
CA THR A 204 -24.76 -12.77 8.80
C THR A 204 -23.90 -11.68 8.17
N LEU A 205 -23.47 -10.64 8.90
CA LEU A 205 -22.77 -9.50 8.31
C LEU A 205 -21.24 -9.58 8.51
N LEU A 206 -20.52 -9.28 7.43
CA LEU A 206 -19.10 -8.92 7.41
C LEU A 206 -18.95 -7.54 6.77
N LEU A 207 -18.59 -6.54 7.58
CA LEU A 207 -18.39 -5.16 7.14
C LEU A 207 -16.92 -4.89 6.94
N ILE A 208 -16.55 -4.38 5.77
CA ILE A 208 -15.18 -3.96 5.45
C ILE A 208 -15.16 -2.44 5.44
N VAL A 209 -14.37 -1.86 6.34
CA VAL A 209 -14.46 -0.43 6.64
C VAL A 209 -13.11 0.26 6.53
N THR A 210 -13.12 1.51 6.07
CA THR A 210 -11.95 2.39 6.16
C THR A 210 -11.85 3.02 7.56
N GLY A 211 -10.66 3.45 7.95
CA GLY A 211 -10.44 4.17 9.22
C GLY A 211 -9.54 3.45 10.21
N SER A 212 -8.62 2.63 9.70
CA SER A 212 -7.73 1.83 10.55
C SER A 212 -6.67 2.66 11.28
N GLN A 213 -6.61 3.98 11.06
CA GLN A 213 -5.64 4.88 11.69
C GLN A 213 -6.31 5.89 12.63
N GLY A 214 -7.59 5.70 12.96
CA GLY A 214 -8.30 6.62 13.85
C GLY A 214 -8.78 7.91 13.17
N GLU A 215 -8.70 8.02 11.83
CA GLU A 215 -8.99 9.27 11.14
C GLU A 215 -10.43 9.74 11.44
N ALA A 216 -10.58 10.98 11.91
CA ALA A 216 -11.84 11.46 12.48
C ALA A 216 -13.05 11.35 11.53
N ARG A 217 -12.83 11.50 10.22
CA ARG A 217 -13.88 11.43 9.18
C ARG A 217 -14.04 10.04 8.54
N SER A 218 -13.35 9.03 9.04
CA SER A 218 -13.40 7.66 8.51
C SER A 218 -14.72 6.95 8.84
N ALA A 219 -14.99 5.85 8.12
CA ALA A 219 -16.18 5.04 8.37
C ALA A 219 -16.16 4.41 9.76
N LEU A 220 -15.03 3.84 10.19
CA LEU A 220 -14.92 3.24 11.52
C LEU A 220 -15.05 4.28 12.65
N SER A 221 -14.45 5.47 12.52
CA SER A 221 -14.64 6.54 13.49
C SER A 221 -16.11 6.94 13.63
N ARG A 222 -16.83 7.08 12.50
CA ARG A 222 -18.27 7.37 12.51
C ARG A 222 -19.09 6.25 13.14
N LEU A 223 -18.75 4.99 12.90
CA LEU A 223 -19.39 3.84 13.55
C LEU A 223 -19.17 3.87 15.07
N SER A 224 -17.94 4.15 15.53
CA SER A 224 -17.60 4.26 16.96
C SER A 224 -18.35 5.39 17.68
N LEU A 225 -18.80 6.40 16.92
CA LEU A 225 -19.58 7.53 17.42
C LEU A 225 -21.09 7.36 17.22
N MET A 226 -21.55 6.23 16.68
CA MET A 226 -22.96 5.98 16.33
C MET A 226 -23.52 7.01 15.33
N GLN A 227 -22.66 7.51 14.43
CA GLN A 227 -22.96 8.56 13.44
C GLN A 227 -23.01 8.02 12.00
N TYR A 228 -23.20 6.71 11.84
CA TYR A 228 -23.41 6.09 10.54
C TYR A 228 -24.91 5.87 10.33
N HIS A 229 -25.45 6.39 9.24
CA HIS A 229 -26.91 6.47 9.07
C HIS A 229 -27.55 5.09 8.91
N ASP A 230 -26.90 4.23 8.12
CA ASP A 230 -27.51 2.98 7.65
C ASP A 230 -27.29 1.80 8.61
N ILE A 231 -26.36 1.92 9.56
CA ILE A 231 -25.97 0.82 10.46
C ILE A 231 -25.32 1.33 11.74
N ALA A 232 -25.58 0.65 12.85
CA ALA A 232 -24.97 0.92 14.15
C ALA A 232 -24.35 -0.36 14.71
N LEU A 233 -23.24 -0.22 15.44
CA LEU A 233 -22.63 -1.33 16.16
C LEU A 233 -23.36 -1.55 17.49
N ALA A 234 -23.39 -2.81 17.93
CA ALA A 234 -24.06 -3.23 19.15
C ALA A 234 -23.13 -4.08 20.04
N PRO A 235 -23.43 -4.21 21.34
CA PRO A 235 -22.73 -5.14 22.21
C PRO A 235 -22.71 -6.56 21.62
N GLY A 236 -21.54 -7.19 21.63
CA GLY A 236 -21.32 -8.52 21.02
C GLY A 236 -20.81 -8.49 19.57
N ASP A 237 -20.83 -7.34 18.89
CA ASP A 237 -20.14 -7.17 17.62
C ASP A 237 -18.62 -7.25 17.80
N THR A 238 -17.90 -7.65 16.74
CA THR A 238 -16.44 -7.78 16.73
C THR A 238 -15.83 -6.83 15.71
N VAL A 239 -14.80 -6.07 16.12
CA VAL A 239 -14.00 -5.21 15.24
C VAL A 239 -12.57 -5.75 15.17
N ILE A 240 -12.08 -6.03 13.97
CA ILE A 240 -10.75 -6.54 13.69
C ILE A 240 -9.93 -5.45 12.98
N PHE A 241 -8.83 -5.04 13.61
CA PHE A 241 -7.85 -4.11 13.03
C PHE A 241 -6.85 -4.87 12.18
N SER A 242 -7.07 -4.83 10.87
CA SER A 242 -6.27 -5.54 9.87
C SER A 242 -5.28 -4.59 9.17
N ALA A 243 -4.67 -3.70 9.96
CA ALA A 243 -3.69 -2.72 9.52
C ALA A 243 -2.69 -2.44 10.65
N LYS A 244 -1.46 -2.07 10.29
CA LYS A 244 -0.48 -1.57 11.25
C LYS A 244 -0.70 -0.07 11.54
N ALA A 245 -0.42 0.35 12.77
CA ALA A 245 -0.35 1.76 13.10
C ALA A 245 0.77 2.43 12.29
N ILE A 246 0.45 3.54 11.63
CA ILE A 246 1.43 4.43 11.02
C ILE A 246 1.99 5.32 12.14
N PRO A 247 3.33 5.49 12.23
CA PRO A 247 3.94 6.39 13.20
C PRO A 247 3.26 7.76 13.25
N GLY A 248 2.88 8.19 14.45
CA GLY A 248 2.18 9.45 14.71
C GLY A 248 0.66 9.34 14.85
N ASN A 249 0.05 8.19 14.52
CA ASN A 249 -1.39 7.96 14.64
C ASN A 249 -1.78 7.11 15.87
N GLU A 250 -0.82 6.74 16.73
CA GLU A 250 -1.03 5.81 17.84
C GLU A 250 -2.14 6.28 18.78
N THR A 251 -2.12 7.58 19.14
CA THR A 251 -3.13 8.18 20.02
C THR A 251 -4.54 8.14 19.41
N ASP A 252 -4.66 8.39 18.11
CA ASP A 252 -5.97 8.39 17.42
C ASP A 252 -6.55 6.97 17.35
N ILE A 253 -5.68 5.97 17.11
CA ILE A 253 -6.06 4.54 17.12
C ILE A 253 -6.49 4.13 18.53
N GLU A 254 -5.72 4.47 19.56
CA GLU A 254 -6.04 4.13 20.94
C GLU A 254 -7.39 4.73 21.38
N GLN A 255 -7.64 6.00 21.05
CA GLN A 255 -8.93 6.64 21.32
C GLN A 255 -10.08 5.93 20.60
N LEU A 256 -9.87 5.49 19.36
CA LEU A 256 -10.87 4.73 18.61
C LEU A 256 -11.15 3.37 19.25
N ILE A 257 -10.11 2.63 19.66
CA ILE A 257 -10.24 1.36 20.37
C ILE A 257 -11.01 1.57 21.68
N ASN A 258 -10.67 2.59 22.47
CA ASN A 258 -11.34 2.91 23.72
C ASN A 258 -12.84 3.20 23.52
N ARG A 259 -13.21 3.94 22.47
CA ARG A 259 -14.63 4.17 22.13
C ARG A 259 -15.36 2.88 21.78
N LEU A 260 -14.76 2.00 20.98
CA LEU A 260 -15.36 0.72 20.60
C LEU A 260 -15.52 -0.20 21.83
N THR A 261 -14.48 -0.31 22.65
CA THR A 261 -14.53 -1.10 23.89
C THR A 261 -15.60 -0.60 24.86
N ALA A 262 -15.80 0.73 24.96
CA ALA A 262 -16.86 1.32 25.78
C ALA A 262 -18.28 0.97 25.31
N LEU A 263 -18.44 0.53 24.05
CA LEU A 263 -19.70 0.02 23.49
C LEU A 263 -19.86 -1.50 23.67
N SER A 264 -19.00 -2.16 24.46
CA SER A 264 -18.96 -3.63 24.64
C SER A 264 -18.74 -4.39 23.32
N ILE A 265 -17.97 -3.79 22.41
CA ILE A 265 -17.53 -4.40 21.17
C ILE A 265 -16.21 -5.14 21.43
N ARG A 266 -16.10 -6.37 20.93
CA ARG A 266 -14.84 -7.13 20.98
C ARG A 266 -13.85 -6.54 19.97
N VAL A 267 -12.76 -5.95 20.44
CA VAL A 267 -11.72 -5.39 19.57
C VAL A 267 -10.52 -6.33 19.48
N ILE A 268 -10.17 -6.73 18.26
CA ILE A 268 -9.03 -7.59 17.95
C ILE A 268 -8.02 -6.77 17.16
N THR A 269 -6.78 -6.72 17.64
CA THR A 269 -5.63 -6.05 17.03
C THR A 269 -4.48 -7.04 16.87
N ASP A 270 -3.48 -6.68 16.08
CA ASP A 270 -2.26 -7.50 15.95
C ASP A 270 -1.50 -7.62 17.29
N GLU A 271 -1.68 -6.67 18.21
CA GLU A 271 -1.04 -6.65 19.54
C GLU A 271 -1.69 -7.61 20.55
N ASN A 272 -3.00 -7.85 20.42
CA ASN A 272 -3.75 -8.71 21.35
C ASN A 272 -4.20 -10.04 20.72
N SER A 273 -3.67 -10.36 19.54
CA SER A 273 -3.97 -11.57 18.79
C SER A 273 -2.77 -12.52 18.76
N ASP A 274 -3.03 -13.82 18.93
CA ASP A 274 -2.04 -14.87 18.69
C ASP A 274 -1.87 -15.21 17.20
N LYS A 275 -2.55 -14.49 16.30
CA LYS A 275 -2.56 -14.71 14.86
C LYS A 275 -2.14 -13.44 14.14
N THR A 276 -1.51 -13.62 12.99
CA THR A 276 -1.17 -12.48 12.13
C THR A 276 -2.43 -11.96 11.43
N LEU A 277 -2.77 -10.70 11.70
CA LEU A 277 -3.97 -10.04 11.14
C LEU A 277 -3.64 -8.99 10.10
N HIS A 278 -2.36 -8.69 9.94
CA HIS A 278 -1.87 -7.73 8.97
C HIS A 278 -0.55 -8.20 8.36
N ALA A 279 -0.44 -8.02 7.05
CA ALA A 279 0.81 -8.08 6.32
C ALA A 279 1.14 -6.67 5.83
N SER A 280 2.36 -6.21 6.10
CA SER A 280 2.84 -4.98 5.48
C SER A 280 3.03 -5.21 3.98
N GLY A 281 2.89 -4.15 3.19
CA GLY A 281 3.26 -4.16 1.77
C GLY A 281 4.75 -3.93 1.54
N HIS A 282 5.52 -3.54 2.56
CA HIS A 282 6.89 -3.03 2.43
C HIS A 282 7.94 -4.01 2.98
N PRO A 283 9.19 -3.96 2.50
CA PRO A 283 10.17 -5.02 2.72
C PRO A 283 10.83 -4.87 4.10
N ALA A 284 10.87 -5.97 4.86
CA ALA A 284 11.63 -6.03 6.10
C ALA A 284 13.13 -6.24 5.82
N GLN A 285 13.95 -6.27 6.88
CA GLN A 285 15.43 -6.32 6.76
C GLN A 285 15.94 -7.46 5.87
N GLN A 286 15.37 -8.65 5.97
CA GLN A 286 15.86 -9.82 5.23
C GLN A 286 15.53 -9.71 3.73
N GLU A 287 14.38 -9.11 3.39
CA GLU A 287 14.00 -8.86 2.00
C GLU A 287 14.90 -7.80 1.37
N LEU A 288 15.18 -6.71 2.09
CA LEU A 288 16.13 -5.67 1.67
C LEU A 288 17.51 -6.27 1.38
N GLN A 289 18.04 -7.07 2.32
CA GLN A 289 19.33 -7.75 2.14
C GLN A 289 19.33 -8.69 0.94
N THR A 290 18.26 -9.48 0.78
CA THR A 290 18.08 -10.43 -0.34
C THR A 290 18.08 -9.69 -1.68
N MET A 291 17.35 -8.59 -1.80
CA MET A 291 17.32 -7.79 -3.01
C MET A 291 18.71 -7.19 -3.34
N TYR A 292 19.44 -6.70 -2.33
CA TYR A 292 20.82 -6.24 -2.54
C TYR A 292 21.77 -7.36 -2.99
N GLN A 293 21.61 -8.57 -2.48
CA GLN A 293 22.38 -9.73 -2.91
C GLN A 293 22.10 -10.13 -4.37
N TRP A 294 20.87 -9.94 -4.85
CA TRP A 294 20.49 -10.24 -6.25
C TRP A 294 20.88 -9.12 -7.23
N VAL A 295 20.62 -7.86 -6.87
CA VAL A 295 20.80 -6.72 -7.77
C VAL A 295 22.24 -6.19 -7.75
N GLN A 296 22.91 -6.24 -6.60
CA GLN A 296 24.31 -5.81 -6.41
C GLN A 296 24.64 -4.44 -7.03
N PRO A 297 23.87 -3.38 -6.70
CA PRO A 297 24.12 -2.05 -7.24
C PRO A 297 25.46 -1.47 -6.74
N ARG A 298 26.04 -0.54 -7.50
CA ARG A 298 27.24 0.20 -7.04
C ARG A 298 26.92 1.22 -5.94
N CYS A 299 25.70 1.74 -5.93
CA CYS A 299 25.21 2.72 -4.97
C CYS A 299 23.79 2.39 -4.51
N ALA A 300 23.54 2.46 -3.21
CA ALA A 300 22.20 2.45 -2.63
C ALA A 300 21.76 3.88 -2.30
N ILE A 301 20.52 4.22 -2.67
CA ILE A 301 19.87 5.49 -2.35
C ILE A 301 18.55 5.15 -1.64
N PRO A 302 18.54 5.07 -0.30
CA PRO A 302 17.32 4.77 0.44
C PRO A 302 16.32 5.92 0.34
N VAL A 303 15.05 5.60 0.07
CA VAL A 303 13.92 6.53 -0.03
C VAL A 303 12.69 5.94 0.66
N HIS A 304 11.57 6.67 0.68
CA HIS A 304 10.30 6.22 1.24
C HIS A 304 10.41 5.78 2.73
N GLY A 305 10.52 6.77 3.62
CA GLY A 305 10.58 6.57 5.07
C GLY A 305 11.08 7.83 5.79
N GLU A 306 10.88 7.89 7.10
CA GLU A 306 11.48 8.94 7.93
C GLU A 306 12.99 8.77 8.08
N ALA A 307 13.69 9.81 8.57
CA ALA A 307 15.15 9.81 8.69
C ALA A 307 15.71 8.53 9.34
N ALA A 308 15.11 8.05 10.45
CA ALA A 308 15.55 6.83 11.12
C ALA A 308 15.52 5.59 10.19
N HIS A 309 14.47 5.44 9.40
CA HIS A 309 14.31 4.38 8.40
C HIS A 309 15.38 4.49 7.31
N ILE A 310 15.58 5.69 6.75
CA ILE A 310 16.57 5.96 5.70
C ILE A 310 17.99 5.63 6.20
N TYR A 311 18.35 6.06 7.41
CA TYR A 311 19.66 5.75 8.00
C TYR A 311 19.84 4.26 8.28
N GLN A 312 18.81 3.58 8.79
CA GLN A 312 18.86 2.15 9.04
C GLN A 312 19.01 1.37 7.73
N HIS A 313 18.29 1.75 6.69
CA HIS A 313 18.41 1.14 5.37
C HIS A 313 19.82 1.30 4.80
N ALA A 314 20.44 2.49 4.91
CA ALA A 314 21.82 2.68 4.49
C ALA A 314 22.78 1.71 5.22
N LYS A 315 22.58 1.46 6.53
CA LYS A 315 23.39 0.48 7.27
C LYS A 315 23.19 -0.94 6.72
N LEU A 316 21.96 -1.33 6.40
CA LEU A 316 21.67 -2.65 5.80
C LEU A 316 22.34 -2.80 4.43
N ALA A 317 22.24 -1.79 3.57
CA ALA A 317 22.89 -1.80 2.27
C ALA A 317 24.42 -1.93 2.40
N LYS A 318 25.03 -1.19 3.33
CA LYS A 318 26.46 -1.31 3.62
C LYS A 318 26.83 -2.71 4.11
N ALA A 319 26.04 -3.28 5.02
CA ALA A 319 26.24 -4.63 5.54
C ALA A 319 26.08 -5.71 4.45
N ALA A 320 25.22 -5.46 3.46
CA ALA A 320 25.06 -6.31 2.28
C ALA A 320 26.19 -6.15 1.24
N GLY A 321 27.21 -5.33 1.53
CA GLY A 321 28.40 -5.17 0.67
C GLY A 321 28.25 -4.12 -0.44
N ILE A 322 27.20 -3.29 -0.40
CA ILE A 322 27.07 -2.20 -1.38
C ILE A 322 28.19 -1.17 -1.16
N PRO A 323 28.93 -0.73 -2.19
CA PRO A 323 30.09 0.16 -2.01
C PRO A 323 29.73 1.57 -1.53
N HIS A 324 28.61 2.13 -2.02
CA HIS A 324 28.20 3.49 -1.71
C HIS A 324 26.77 3.55 -1.18
N GLN A 325 26.53 4.41 -0.18
CA GLN A 325 25.20 4.69 0.37
C GLN A 325 25.01 6.21 0.41
N LEU A 326 24.02 6.72 -0.32
CA LEU A 326 23.68 8.14 -0.30
C LEU A 326 22.38 8.36 0.47
N VAL A 327 22.50 9.01 1.63
CA VAL A 327 21.36 9.41 2.47
C VAL A 327 21.09 10.89 2.27
N GLY A 328 19.87 11.23 1.84
CA GLY A 328 19.46 12.59 1.57
C GLY A 328 18.07 12.95 2.04
N GLU A 329 17.76 14.24 1.91
CA GLU A 329 16.48 14.84 2.25
C GLU A 329 15.83 15.43 1.00
N ASN A 330 14.55 15.77 1.10
CA ASN A 330 13.85 16.49 0.03
C ASN A 330 14.62 17.77 -0.31
N GLY A 331 14.95 17.95 -1.60
CA GLY A 331 15.69 19.11 -2.09
C GLY A 331 17.17 18.83 -2.38
N ASP A 332 17.70 17.69 -1.95
CA ASP A 332 19.04 17.24 -2.34
C ASP A 332 19.04 16.71 -3.78
N VAL A 333 20.19 16.87 -4.46
CA VAL A 333 20.42 16.30 -5.81
C VAL A 333 21.54 15.28 -5.73
N PHE A 334 21.24 14.04 -6.11
CA PHE A 334 22.19 12.92 -6.13
C PHE A 334 22.85 12.80 -7.50
N PHE A 335 24.18 12.66 -7.51
CA PHE A 335 24.96 12.36 -8.70
C PHE A 335 25.31 10.88 -8.71
N ILE A 336 25.12 10.23 -9.85
CA ILE A 336 25.39 8.79 -10.05
C ILE A 336 26.60 8.60 -10.96
N ALA A 337 26.73 9.42 -12.01
CA ALA A 337 27.84 9.41 -12.96
C ALA A 337 28.19 10.85 -13.40
N PRO A 338 29.46 11.15 -13.74
CA PRO A 338 30.62 10.25 -13.67
C PRO A 338 31.16 10.04 -12.24
N ALA A 339 30.76 10.88 -11.29
CA ALA A 339 31.12 10.76 -9.88
C ALA A 339 29.88 10.61 -9.01
N ILE A 340 29.96 9.72 -8.03
CA ILE A 340 28.90 9.49 -7.04
C ILE A 340 28.99 10.57 -5.97
N GLY A 341 27.87 11.23 -5.66
CA GLY A 341 27.87 12.27 -4.65
C GLY A 341 26.49 12.89 -4.42
N ILE A 342 26.44 13.89 -3.55
CA ILE A 342 25.20 14.61 -3.24
C ILE A 342 25.46 16.11 -3.13
N LYS A 343 24.65 16.91 -3.81
CA LYS A 343 24.56 18.35 -3.58
C LYS A 343 23.38 18.62 -2.66
N ARG A 344 23.70 19.09 -1.44
CA ARG A 344 22.69 19.36 -0.41
C ARG A 344 21.86 20.60 -0.75
N LYS A 345 20.55 20.55 -0.49
CA LYS A 345 19.60 21.67 -0.65
C LYS A 345 19.74 22.37 -2.00
N ALA A 346 19.92 21.58 -3.05
CA ALA A 346 20.19 22.07 -4.39
C ALA A 346 18.94 22.64 -5.06
N VAL A 347 17.74 22.15 -4.69
CA VAL A 347 16.47 22.61 -5.23
C VAL A 347 15.51 23.04 -4.12
N PRO A 348 14.71 24.11 -4.33
CA PRO A 348 13.72 24.54 -3.36
C PRO A 348 12.62 23.49 -3.22
N VAL A 349 12.25 23.20 -1.97
CA VAL A 349 11.16 22.28 -1.61
C VAL A 349 10.26 22.93 -0.57
N GLY A 350 9.03 22.44 -0.47
CA GLY A 350 8.03 22.89 0.49
C GLY A 350 6.81 21.99 0.48
N ARG A 351 5.87 22.23 1.40
CA ARG A 351 4.61 21.49 1.48
C ARG A 351 3.46 22.35 0.98
N LEU A 352 2.55 21.73 0.24
CA LEU A 352 1.27 22.31 -0.12
C LEU A 352 0.17 21.53 0.59
N GLY A 353 -0.66 22.24 1.36
CA GLY A 353 -1.91 21.75 1.90
C GLY A 353 -3.03 21.93 0.89
N ARG A 354 -4.14 21.22 1.08
CA ARG A 354 -5.35 21.39 0.28
C ARG A 354 -6.55 21.63 1.18
N ASP A 355 -7.23 22.75 0.96
CA ASP A 355 -8.53 23.04 1.54
C ASP A 355 -9.61 23.04 0.45
N ASP A 356 -10.84 23.44 0.81
CA ASP A 356 -11.96 23.51 -0.12
C ASP A 356 -11.78 24.60 -1.20
N LYS A 357 -10.87 25.56 -0.99
CA LYS A 357 -10.60 26.69 -1.89
C LYS A 357 -9.42 26.43 -2.83
N GLY A 358 -8.54 25.48 -2.51
CA GLY A 358 -7.45 25.06 -3.39
C GLY A 358 -6.20 24.60 -2.64
N LEU A 359 -5.05 24.75 -3.30
CA LEU A 359 -3.75 24.46 -2.70
C LEU A 359 -3.25 25.69 -1.93
N ILE A 360 -2.79 25.48 -0.70
CA ILE A 360 -2.20 26.51 0.16
C ILE A 360 -0.79 26.10 0.56
N THR A 361 0.11 27.06 0.74
CA THR A 361 1.44 26.74 1.29
C THR A 361 1.29 26.40 2.76
N VAL A 362 1.86 25.26 3.17
CA VAL A 362 1.97 24.87 4.57
C VAL A 362 3.40 25.16 5.00
N GLY A 363 3.52 25.95 6.07
CA GLY A 363 4.79 26.38 6.65
C GLY A 363 5.65 25.23 7.15
#